data_AF-S4YHR3-F1
#
_entry.id   AF-S4YHR3-F1
#
_cell.length_a   1.000
_cell.length_b   1.000
_cell.length_c   1.000
_cell.angle_alpha   90.00
_cell.angle_beta   90.00
_cell.angle_gamma   90.00
#
_symmetry.space_group_name_H-M   'P 1'
#
loop_
_entity.id
_entity.type
_entity.pdbx_description
1 polymer ?
#
loop_
_entity_poly.entity_id
_entity_poly.type
_entity_poly.pdbx_seq_one_letter_code
_entity_poly.pdbx_strand_id
1 'polypeptide(L)'
;MEFAVFYFLMASQPASGGALKFTSGKNTMIDYSLYGLDDKDVELYREQIYNLVGKSVVQVLLSNRPITKQSILAHLIKEVERQPEEYCQKLHRAAIEVIGVNGR
;
A
#
# COMPACT_ATOMS: atom_id res chain seq x y z
N MET A 1 18.66 6.42 9.73
CA MET A 1 19.62 6.21 8.61
C MET A 1 19.20 5.04 7.69
N GLU A 2 17.93 4.59 7.71
CA GLU A 2 17.48 3.40 6.97
C GLU A 2 16.55 3.70 5.77
N PHE A 3 16.05 4.94 5.64
CA PHE A 3 15.16 5.34 4.55
C PHE A 3 15.85 5.38 3.16
N ALA A 4 17.16 5.62 3.12
CA ALA A 4 17.91 5.72 1.87
C ALA A 4 18.04 4.38 1.14
N VAL A 5 18.03 3.26 1.88
CA VAL A 5 18.25 1.93 1.31
C VAL A 5 17.04 1.46 0.50
N PHE A 6 15.82 1.78 0.96
CA PHE A 6 14.59 1.44 0.23
C PHE A 6 14.43 2.24 -1.06
N TYR A 7 14.76 3.54 -1.03
CA TYR A 7 14.75 4.37 -2.24
C TYR A 7 15.81 3.89 -3.25
N PHE A 8 17.00 3.53 -2.77
CA PHE A 8 18.09 3.02 -3.60
C PHE A 8 17.77 1.66 -4.24
N LEU A 9 17.06 0.78 -3.53
CA LEU A 9 16.64 -0.53 -4.06
C LEU A 9 15.57 -0.40 -5.16
N MET A 10 14.66 0.57 -5.04
CA MET A 10 13.66 0.87 -6.07
C MET A 10 14.28 1.59 -7.28
N ALA A 11 15.31 2.42 -7.07
CA ALA A 11 16.01 3.15 -8.13
C ALA A 11 17.00 2.29 -8.95
N SER A 12 17.31 1.07 -8.50
CA SER A 12 18.31 0.19 -9.11
C SER A 12 17.74 -0.89 -10.04
N GLN A 13 16.44 -0.86 -10.36
CA GLN A 13 15.87 -1.82 -11.32
C GLN A 13 16.19 -1.38 -12.76
N PRO A 14 16.81 -2.25 -13.59
CA PRO A 14 17.03 -1.94 -15.00
C PRO A 14 15.68 -1.86 -15.73
N ALA A 15 15.47 -0.74 -16.41
CA ALA A 15 14.32 -0.52 -17.29
C ALA A 15 14.37 -1.50 -18.47
N SER A 16 13.84 -2.71 -18.30
CA SER A 16 13.59 -3.60 -19.44
C SER A 16 12.37 -3.09 -20.19
N GLY A 17 12.63 -2.44 -21.33
CA GLY A 17 11.64 -1.88 -22.22
C GLY A 17 10.64 -2.92 -22.70
N GLY A 18 9.40 -2.79 -22.22
CA GLY A 18 8.21 -3.27 -22.87
C GLY A 18 7.25 -2.09 -22.96
N ALA A 19 6.91 -1.65 -24.16
CA ALA A 19 5.95 -0.58 -24.38
C ALA A 19 4.57 -1.02 -23.89
N LEU A 20 4.29 -0.80 -22.61
CA LEU A 20 2.96 -0.91 -22.05
C LEU A 20 2.16 0.29 -22.54
N LYS A 21 1.33 0.07 -23.56
CA LYS A 21 0.25 0.99 -23.93
C LYS A 21 -0.64 1.16 -22.70
N PHE A 22 -0.49 2.29 -22.00
CA PHE A 22 -1.45 2.75 -21.01
C PHE A 22 -2.74 3.11 -21.75
N THR A 23 -3.67 2.16 -21.83
CA THR A 23 -5.04 2.45 -22.22
C THR A 23 -5.68 3.27 -21.11
N SER A 24 -5.89 4.56 -21.39
CA SER A 24 -6.74 5.46 -20.64
C SER A 24 -8.11 4.84 -20.40
N GLY A 25 -8.44 4.54 -19.15
CA GLY A 25 -9.71 3.92 -18.77
C GLY A 25 -9.73 3.53 -17.29
N LYS A 26 -10.17 4.49 -16.45
CA LYS A 26 -10.20 4.48 -14.97
C LYS A 26 -8.84 4.74 -14.33
N ASN A 27 -8.62 6.00 -13.94
CA ASN A 27 -7.63 6.33 -12.93
C ASN A 27 -7.99 5.52 -11.68
N THR A 28 -7.22 4.49 -11.33
CA THR A 28 -7.32 3.73 -10.06
C THR A 28 -6.84 4.60 -8.90
N MET A 29 -7.42 5.80 -8.81
CA MET A 29 -7.26 6.69 -7.69
C MET A 29 -8.19 6.14 -6.61
N ILE A 30 -7.62 5.78 -5.45
CA ILE A 30 -8.41 5.42 -4.27
C ILE A 30 -9.33 6.59 -3.97
N ASP A 31 -10.62 6.32 -3.88
CA ASP A 31 -11.59 7.30 -3.40
C ASP A 31 -11.56 7.30 -1.87
N TYR A 32 -10.79 8.24 -1.30
CA TYR A 32 -10.57 8.36 0.13
C TYR A 32 -11.84 8.75 0.89
N SER A 33 -12.78 9.42 0.22
CA SER A 33 -14.07 9.80 0.78
C SER A 33 -14.89 8.57 1.22
N LEU A 34 -14.70 7.41 0.56
CA LEU A 34 -15.34 6.14 0.95
C LEU A 34 -14.92 5.65 2.34
N TYR A 35 -13.79 6.13 2.84
CA TYR A 35 -13.27 5.83 4.17
C TYR A 35 -13.51 6.99 5.15
N GLY A 36 -14.23 8.05 4.74
CA GLY A 36 -14.45 9.24 5.54
C GLY A 36 -13.18 10.08 5.77
N LEU A 37 -12.27 10.08 4.79
CA LEU A 37 -11.05 10.89 4.76
C LEU A 37 -11.28 12.11 3.82
N ASP A 38 -10.69 13.28 4.13
CA ASP A 38 -10.92 14.52 3.36
C ASP A 38 -10.02 14.58 2.11
N ASP A 39 -10.59 14.88 0.95
CA ASP A 39 -9.86 14.97 -0.33
C ASP A 39 -8.76 16.07 -0.34
N LYS A 40 -8.71 16.95 0.66
CA LYS A 40 -7.64 17.96 0.80
C LYS A 40 -6.27 17.37 1.18
N ASP A 41 -6.25 16.21 1.85
CA ASP A 41 -5.02 15.63 2.42
C ASP A 41 -4.58 14.34 1.69
N VAL A 42 -5.03 14.16 0.45
CA VAL A 42 -4.81 12.95 -0.36
C VAL A 42 -3.35 12.52 -0.43
N GLU A 43 -2.43 13.46 -0.62
CA GLU A 43 -0.99 13.15 -0.71
C GLU A 43 -0.43 12.62 0.61
N LEU A 44 -0.89 13.18 1.74
CA LEU A 44 -0.51 12.71 3.07
C LEU A 44 -1.05 11.30 3.31
N TYR A 45 -2.30 11.03 2.93
CA TYR A 45 -2.87 9.70 3.06
C TYR A 45 -2.14 8.68 2.19
N ARG A 46 -1.78 9.04 0.96
CA ARG A 46 -0.98 8.19 0.06
C ARG A 46 0.35 7.83 0.70
N GLU A 47 1.09 8.81 1.23
CA GLU A 47 2.36 8.58 1.90
C GLU A 47 2.19 7.63 3.10
N GLN A 48 1.21 7.89 3.95
CA GLN A 48 0.92 7.06 5.12
C GLN A 48 0.53 5.63 4.73
N ILE A 49 -0.27 5.46 3.68
CA ILE A 49 -0.67 4.15 3.16
C ILE A 49 0.53 3.39 2.58
N TYR A 50 1.39 4.04 1.79
CA TYR A 50 2.59 3.38 1.27
C TYR A 50 3.55 2.99 2.39
N ASN A 51 3.66 3.80 3.44
CA ASN A 51 4.43 3.46 4.62
C ASN A 51 3.84 2.22 5.34
N LEU A 52 2.52 2.15 5.51
CA LEU A 52 1.83 0.97 6.09
C LEU A 52 2.06 -0.30 5.26
N VAL A 53 1.95 -0.18 3.93
CA VAL A 53 2.22 -1.30 3.01
C VAL A 53 3.68 -1.75 3.14
N GLY A 54 4.63 -0.81 3.13
CA GLY A 54 6.06 -1.11 3.29
C GLY A 54 6.36 -1.82 4.60
N LYS A 55 5.80 -1.32 5.72
CA LYS A 55 5.89 -1.98 7.04
C LYS A 55 5.33 -3.40 7.00
N SER A 56 4.19 -3.59 6.33
CA SER A 56 3.57 -4.91 6.21
C SER A 56 4.45 -5.91 5.46
N VAL A 57 5.12 -5.47 4.38
CA VAL A 57 6.11 -6.29 3.67
C VAL A 57 7.26 -6.69 4.58
N VAL A 58 7.81 -5.74 5.34
CA VAL A 58 8.89 -6.00 6.31
C VAL A 58 8.44 -6.98 7.38
N GLN A 59 7.22 -6.84 7.91
CA GLN A 59 6.69 -7.76 8.92
C GLN A 59 6.49 -9.19 8.38
N VAL A 60 6.02 -9.32 7.13
CA VAL A 60 5.91 -10.63 6.46
C VAL A 60 7.29 -11.27 6.30
N LEU A 61 8.29 -10.49 5.86
CA LEU A 61 9.69 -10.94 5.78
C LEU A 61 10.22 -11.43 7.12
N LEU A 62 10.05 -10.64 8.19
CA LEU A 62 10.50 -11.00 9.53
C LEU A 62 9.78 -12.24 10.09
N SER A 63 8.58 -12.55 9.59
CA SER A 63 7.84 -13.76 9.95
C SER A 63 8.29 -15.03 9.19
N ASN A 64 9.35 -14.95 8.38
CA ASN A 64 9.83 -16.02 7.50
C ASN A 64 8.72 -16.59 6.58
N ARG A 65 7.76 -15.76 6.18
CA ARG A 65 6.70 -16.13 5.25
C ARG A 65 7.03 -15.59 3.85
N PRO A 66 6.59 -16.27 2.78
CA PRO A 66 6.69 -15.74 1.43
C PRO A 66 5.97 -14.38 1.32
N ILE A 67 6.62 -13.40 0.68
CA ILE A 67 5.98 -12.13 0.35
C ILE A 67 5.03 -12.37 -0.83
N THR A 68 3.73 -12.41 -0.55
CA THR A 68 2.67 -12.54 -1.54
C THR A 68 1.59 -11.52 -1.23
N LYS A 69 0.74 -11.20 -2.22
CA LYS A 69 -0.43 -10.34 -1.99
C LYS A 69 -1.26 -10.83 -0.80
N GLN A 70 -1.48 -12.13 -0.70
CA GLN A 70 -2.27 -12.75 0.37
C GLN A 70 -1.59 -12.61 1.74
N SER A 71 -0.27 -12.79 1.84
CA SER A 71 0.43 -12.68 3.12
C SER A 71 0.47 -11.24 3.63
N ILE A 72 0.62 -10.26 2.73
CA ILE A 72 0.54 -8.83 3.05
C ILE A 72 -0.88 -8.46 3.49
N LEU A 73 -1.92 -8.89 2.75
CA LEU A 73 -3.32 -8.64 3.10
C LEU A 73 -3.68 -9.25 4.46
N ALA A 74 -3.28 -10.49 4.71
CA ALA A 74 -3.51 -11.15 5.99
C ALA A 74 -2.86 -10.39 7.16
N HIS A 75 -1.69 -9.80 6.95
CA HIS A 75 -1.04 -8.96 7.95
C HIS A 75 -1.82 -7.65 8.18
N LEU A 76 -2.16 -6.92 7.11
CA LEU A 76 -2.91 -5.66 7.19
C LEU A 76 -4.27 -5.84 7.89
N ILE A 77 -5.03 -6.90 7.56
CA ILE A 77 -6.33 -7.20 8.19
C ILE A 77 -6.17 -7.40 9.69
N LYS A 78 -5.16 -8.19 10.10
CA LYS A 78 -4.88 -8.44 11.52
C LYS A 78 -4.51 -7.16 12.26
N GLU A 79 -3.81 -6.24 11.62
CA GLU A 79 -3.45 -4.96 12.23
C GLU A 79 -4.67 -4.04 12.35
N VAL A 80 -5.62 -4.02 11.40
CA VAL A 80 -6.89 -3.27 11.54
C VAL A 80 -7.62 -3.64 12.83
N GLU A 81 -7.74 -4.94 13.11
CA GLU A 81 -8.43 -5.45 14.31
C GLU A 81 -7.77 -5.02 15.62
N ARG A 82 -6.47 -4.69 15.57
CA ARG A 82 -5.66 -4.28 16.72
C ARG A 82 -5.61 -2.77 16.91
N GLN A 83 -5.97 -1.98 15.90
CA GLN A 83 -5.95 -0.53 15.99
C GLN A 83 -7.15 -0.03 16.80
N PRO A 84 -6.95 0.67 17.93
CA PRO A 84 -8.06 1.25 18.69
C PRO A 84 -8.58 2.56 18.09
N GLU A 85 -7.78 3.20 17.23
CA GLU A 85 -8.08 4.53 16.69
C GLU A 85 -8.77 4.44 15.32
N GLU A 86 -9.90 5.14 15.18
CA GLU A 86 -10.71 5.14 13.97
C GLU A 86 -9.94 5.65 12.74
N TYR A 87 -9.13 6.70 12.89
CA TYR A 87 -8.32 7.24 11.80
C TYR A 87 -7.31 6.20 11.28
N CYS A 88 -6.60 5.53 12.18
CA CYS A 88 -5.68 4.47 11.83
C CYS A 88 -6.39 3.29 11.14
N GLN A 89 -7.59 2.93 11.57
CA GLN A 89 -8.41 1.89 10.90
C GLN A 89 -8.78 2.30 9.47
N LYS A 90 -9.14 3.56 9.23
CA LYS A 90 -9.47 4.09 7.89
C LYS A 90 -8.29 3.96 6.93
N LEU A 91 -7.09 4.35 7.36
CA LEU A 91 -5.87 4.21 6.56
C LEU A 91 -5.54 2.76 6.23
N HIS A 92 -5.71 1.83 7.18
CA HIS A 92 -5.45 0.42 6.92
C HIS A 92 -6.46 -0.18 5.93
N ARG A 93 -7.73 0.23 5.98
CA ARG A 93 -8.76 -0.19 5.00
C ARG A 93 -8.44 0.33 3.60
N ALA A 94 -8.00 1.59 3.50
CA ALA A 94 -7.53 2.14 2.23
C ALA A 94 -6.27 1.41 1.72
N ALA A 95 -5.34 1.04 2.61
CA ALA A 95 -4.17 0.23 2.24
C ALA A 95 -4.55 -1.17 1.73
N ILE A 96 -5.55 -1.81 2.34
CA ILE A 96 -6.10 -3.09 1.86
C ILE A 96 -6.67 -2.92 0.45
N GLU A 97 -7.41 -1.85 0.17
CA GLU A 97 -7.94 -1.56 -1.17
C GLU A 97 -6.79 -1.38 -2.17
N VAL A 98 -5.77 -0.57 -1.86
CA VAL A 98 -4.58 -0.36 -2.72
C VAL A 98 -3.94 -1.67 -3.16
N ILE A 99 -3.80 -2.62 -2.25
CA ILE A 99 -3.26 -3.96 -2.56
C ILE A 99 -4.32 -4.84 -3.24
N GLY A 100 -5.58 -4.64 -2.89
CA GLY A 100 -6.76 -5.36 -3.35
C GLY A 100 -7.11 -5.17 -4.82
N VAL A 101 -6.82 -3.99 -5.42
CA VAL A 101 -7.38 -3.53 -6.73
C VAL A 101 -7.26 -4.49 -7.92
N ASN A 102 -6.41 -5.52 -7.89
CA ASN A 102 -6.47 -6.59 -8.91
C ASN A 102 -7.33 -7.77 -8.45
N GLY A 103 -8.60 -7.80 -8.86
CA GLY A 103 -9.49 -8.94 -8.64
C GLY A 103 -10.99 -8.72 -8.89
N ARG A 104 -11.38 -8.14 -10.03
CA ARG A 104 -12.67 -8.42 -10.67
C ARG A 104 -12.45 -8.64 -12.16
#